data_AF-A0A9D0LJ65-F1
#
_entry.id   AF-A0A9D0LJ65-F1
#
_cell.length_a   1.000
_cell.length_b   1.000
_cell.length_c   1.000
_cell.angle_alpha   90.00
_cell.angle_beta   90.00
_cell.angle_gamma   90.00
#
_symmetry.space_group_name_H-M   'P 1'
#
loop_
_entity.id
_entity.type
_entity.pdbx_description
1 polymer ?
#
loop_
_entity_poly.entity_id
_entity_poly.type
_entity_poly.pdbx_seq_one_letter_code
_entity_poly.pdbx_strand_id
1 'polypeptide(L)' 'MDRWPVQLALFLLTWAMVHHLLAGIRFLLIDFDIGVGKRAGRRSAVLVMLLAPLFALVLCGALR' A
#
# COMPACT_ATOMS: atom_id res chain seq x y z
N MET A 1 -29.24 -6.74 -6.55
CA MET A 1 -28.26 -6.63 -5.45
C MET A 1 -27.19 -5.66 -5.91
N ASP A 2 -27.00 -4.56 -5.19
CA ASP A 2 -26.00 -3.58 -5.58
C ASP A 2 -24.59 -4.17 -5.45
N ARG A 3 -23.76 -3.97 -6.47
CA ARG A 3 -22.39 -4.49 -6.53
C ARG A 3 -21.37 -3.65 -5.74
N TRP A 4 -21.76 -2.46 -5.31
CA TRP A 4 -20.86 -1.52 -4.62
C TRP A 4 -20.29 -2.07 -3.29
N PRO A 5 -21.02 -2.84 -2.44
CA PRO A 5 -20.44 -3.37 -1.21
C PRO A 5 -19.34 -4.40 -1.50
N VAL A 6 -19.55 -5.23 -2.53
CA VAL A 6 -18.56 -6.23 -2.98
C VAL A 6 -17.32 -5.54 -3.52
N GLN A 7 -17.49 -4.49 -4.34
CA GLN A 7 -16.37 -3.71 -4.85
C GLN A 7 -15.57 -3.02 -3.74
N LEU A 8 -16.26 -2.46 -2.74
CA LEU A 8 -15.61 -1.84 -1.58
C LEU A 8 -14.83 -2.88 -0.76
N ALA A 9 -15.42 -4.06 -0.50
CA ALA A 9 -14.75 -5.14 0.21
C ALA A 9 -13.49 -5.62 -0.53
N LEU A 10 -13.58 -5.79 -1.86
CA LEU A 10 -12.44 -6.15 -2.70
C LEU A 10 -11.36 -5.07 -2.70
N PHE A 11 -11.76 -3.78 -2.75
CA PHE A 11 -10.82 -2.66 -2.67
C PHE A 11 -10.08 -2.64 -1.33
N LEU A 12 -10.80 -2.75 -0.20
CA LEU A 12 -10.20 -2.76 1.13
C LEU A 12 -9.26 -3.95 1.32
N LEU A 13 -9.64 -5.14 0.86
CA LEU A 13 -8.79 -6.33 0.93
C LEU A 13 -7.52 -6.15 0.08
N THR A 14 -7.66 -5.67 -1.15
CA THR A 14 -6.52 -5.41 -2.04
C THR A 14 -5.59 -4.35 -1.45
N TRP A 15 -6.15 -3.26 -0.94
CA TRP A 15 -5.40 -2.20 -0.29
C TRP A 15 -4.64 -2.70 0.93
N ALA A 16 -5.28 -3.49 1.81
CA ALA A 16 -4.63 -4.06 2.99
C ALA A 16 -3.42 -4.93 2.60
N MET A 17 -3.57 -5.79 1.58
CA MET A 17 -2.49 -6.66 1.11
C MET A 17 -1.34 -5.87 0.48
N VAL A 18 -1.65 -4.90 -0.39
CA VAL A 18 -0.62 -4.06 -1.01
C VAL A 18 0.10 -3.19 0.03
N HIS A 19 -0.64 -2.60 0.98
CA HIS A 19 -0.06 -1.81 2.06
C HIS A 19 0.88 -2.67 2.92
N HIS A 20 0.43 -3.87 3.31
CA HIS A 20 1.25 -4.79 4.10
C HIS A 20 2.51 -5.22 3.34
N LEU A 21 2.40 -5.55 2.05
CA LEU A 21 3.54 -5.90 1.21
C LEU A 21 4.56 -4.77 1.12
N LEU A 22 4.12 -3.54 0.81
CA LEU A 22 5.01 -2.38 0.69
C LEU A 22 5.63 -2.00 2.04
N ALA A 23 4.87 -2.08 3.14
CA ALA A 23 5.39 -1.88 4.48
C ALA A 23 6.41 -2.95 4.86
N GLY A 24 6.15 -4.21 4.52
CA GLY A 24 7.06 -5.34 4.71
C GLY A 24 8.38 -5.14 3.96
N ILE A 25 8.33 -4.77 2.68
CA ILE A 25 9.53 -4.42 1.89
C ILE A 25 10.31 -3.29 2.57
N ARG A 26 9.63 -2.24 3.03
CA ARG A 26 10.27 -1.14 3.78
C ARG A 26 11.00 -1.65 5.03
N PHE A 27 10.40 -2.57 5.79
CA PHE A 27 11.04 -3.14 6.98
C PHE A 27 12.23 -4.04 6.62
N LEU A 28 12.10 -4.90 5.59
CA LEU A 28 13.23 -5.71 5.09
C LEU A 28 14.40 -4.83 4.65
N LEU A 29 14.13 -3.69 3.98
CA LEU A 29 15.17 -2.74 3.61
C LEU A 29 15.85 -2.12 4.85
N ILE A 30 15.08 -1.81 5.89
CA ILE A 30 15.61 -1.31 7.16
C ILE A 30 16.50 -2.36 7.84
N ASP A 31 16.14 -3.64 7.77
CA ASP A 31 16.95 -4.75 8.31
C ASP A 31 18.31 -4.89 7.58
N PHE A 32 18.40 -4.41 6.34
CA PHE A 32 19.65 -4.29 5.57
C PHE A 32 20.35 -2.93 5.74
N ASP A 33 19.99 -2.15 6.76
CA ASP A 33 20.48 -0.79 7.02
C ASP A 33 20.16 0.25 5.92
N ILE A 34 19.22 -0.05 5.02
CA ILE A 34 18.80 0.86 3.95
C ILE A 34 17.65 1.75 4.45
N GLY A 35 17.91 3.05 4.51
CA GLY A 35 16.87 4.05 4.83
C GLY A 35 16.50 4.15 6.32
N VAL A 36 17.38 3.69 7.21
CA VAL A 36 17.23 3.70 8.68
C VAL A 36 17.04 5.10 9.30
N GLY A 37 17.61 6.14 8.68
CA GLY A 37 17.56 7.50 9.23
C GLY A 37 16.14 8.10 9.26
N LYS A 38 15.82 8.90 10.29
CA LYS A 38 14.48 9.49 10.52
C LYS A 38 13.86 10.15 9.28
N ARG A 39 14.65 10.89 8.49
CA ARG A 39 14.17 11.55 7.26
C ARG A 39 13.84 10.54 6.16
N ALA A 40 14.69 9.53 5.95
CA ALA A 40 14.47 8.46 4.98
C ALA A 40 13.28 7.58 5.39
N GLY A 41 13.23 7.16 6.66
CA GLY A 41 12.12 6.38 7.22
C GLY A 41 10.76 7.08 7.14
N ARG A 42 10.72 8.42 7.32
CA ARG A 42 9.48 9.21 7.12
C ARG A 42 9.09 9.27 5.64
N ARG A 43 10.05 9.48 4.74
CA ARG A 43 9.78 9.50 3.29
C ARG A 43 9.23 8.15 2.82
N SER A 44 9.86 7.04 3.22
CA SER A 44 9.40 5.70 2.86
C SER A 44 8.02 5.38 3.43
N ALA A 45 7.72 5.79 4.68
CA ALA A 45 6.38 5.62 5.26
C ALA A 45 5.29 6.39 4.49
N VAL A 46 5.57 7.64 4.10
CA VAL A 46 4.64 8.45 3.28
C VAL A 46 4.45 7.82 1.90
N LEU A 47 5.51 7.30 1.28
CA LEU A 47 5.40 6.59 0.00
C LEU A 47 4.50 5.35 0.11
N VAL A 48 4.67 4.52 1.13
CA VAL A 48 3.78 3.36 1.37
C VAL A 48 2.32 3.81 1.56
N MET A 49 2.09 4.89 2.31
CA MET A 49 0.75 5.42 2.56
C MET A 49 0.04 5.89 1.28
N LEU A 50 0.77 6.51 0.34
CA LEU A 50 0.20 7.05 -0.90
C LEU A 50 0.12 6.01 -2.02
N LEU A 51 1.14 5.17 -2.18
CA LEU A 51 1.22 4.20 -3.27
C LEU A 51 0.31 3.00 -3.06
N ALA A 52 0.09 2.56 -1.82
CA ALA A 52 -0.75 1.40 -1.55
C ALA A 52 -2.22 1.58 -2.03
N PRO A 53 -2.93 2.65 -1.66
CA PRO A 53 -4.30 2.86 -2.16
C PRO A 53 -4.32 3.15 -3.66
N LEU A 54 -3.31 3.82 -4.22
CA LEU A 54 -3.19 4.06 -5.66
C LEU A 54 -3.11 2.74 -6.44
N PHE A 55 -2.23 1.82 -6.02
CA PHE A 55 -2.15 0.50 -6.63
C PHE A 55 -3.44 -0.31 -6.45
N ALA A 56 -4.08 -0.23 -5.27
CA ALA A 56 -5.36 -0.90 -5.07
C ALA A 56 -6.45 -0.39 -6.04
N LEU A 57 -6.52 0.93 -6.31
CA LEU A 57 -7.43 1.49 -7.30
C LEU A 57 -7.15 0.97 -8.72
N VAL A 58 -5.87 0.92 -9.13
CA VAL A 58 -5.45 0.37 -10.43
C VAL A 58 -5.84 -1.11 -10.55
N LEU A 59 -5.53 -1.91 -9.54
CA LEU A 59 -5.78 -3.36 -9.52
C LEU A 59 -7.26 -3.70 -9.51
N CYS A 60 -8.09 -2.92 -8.81
CA CYS A 60 -9.54 -3.07 -8.80
C CYS A 60 -10.21 -2.53 -10.08
N GLY A 61 -9.45 -1.98 -11.03
CA GLY A 61 -9.97 -1.45 -12.29
C GLY A 61 -10.77 -0.15 -12.14
N ALA A 62 -10.61 0.57 -11.02
CA ALA A 62 -11.36 1.79 -10.72
C ALA A 62 -10.90 3.02 -11.55
N LEU A 63 -9.85 2.87 -12.38
CA LEU A 63 -9.29 3.90 -13.26
C LEU A 63 -9.65 3.67 -14.75
N ARG A 64 -10.60 2.77 -15.03
CA ARG A 64 -11.14 2.52 -16.38
C ARG A 64 -12.50 3.17 -16.56
#